data_AF-A0A523T6P1-F1
#
_entry.id   AF-A0A523T6P1-F1
#
_cell.length_a   1.000
_cell.length_b   1.000
_cell.length_c   1.000
_cell.angle_alpha   90.00
_cell.angle_beta   90.00
_cell.angle_gamma   90.00
#
_symmetry.space_group_name_H-M   'P 1'
#
loop_
_entity.id
_entity.type
_entity.pdbx_description
1 polymer ?
#
loop_
_entity_poly.entity_id
_entity_poly.type
_entity_poly.pdbx_seq_one_letter_code
_entity_poly.pdbx_strand_id
1 'polypeptide(L)' 'MINQVAVVTDTTACIPRQQVEKYGIEVVPIELVFGGRVF' A
#
# COMPACT_ATOMS: atom_id res chain seq x y z
N MET A 1 -22.84 -11.22 12.68
CA MET A 1 -21.41 -11.36 12.30
C MET A 1 -20.88 -9.97 12.04
N ILE A 2 -19.74 -9.60 12.62
CA ILE A 2 -19.06 -8.35 12.25
C ILE A 2 -18.38 -8.63 10.91
N ASN A 3 -18.85 -8.00 9.83
CA ASN A 3 -18.12 -8.01 8.57
C ASN A 3 -16.84 -7.19 8.78
N GLN A 4 -15.71 -7.86 8.92
CA GLN A 4 -14.42 -7.17 8.94
C GLN A 4 -14.17 -6.55 7.56
N VAL A 5 -13.86 -5.26 7.56
CA VAL A 5 -13.52 -4.50 6.36
C VAL A 5 -12.01 -4.35 6.31
N ALA A 6 -11.39 -4.81 5.23
CA ALA A 6 -9.98 -4.57 4.97
C ALA A 6 -9.77 -3.18 4.37
N VAL A 7 -8.64 -2.55 4.70
CA VAL A 7 -8.19 -1.30 4.09
C VAL A 7 -7.00 -1.63 3.21
N VAL A 8 -7.13 -1.37 1.91
CA VAL A 8 -6.12 -1.63 0.89
C VAL A 8 -5.87 -0.34 0.12
N THR A 9 -4.61 -0.03 -0.15
CA THR A 9 -4.17 1.14 -0.92
C THR A 9 -2.89 0.82 -1.69
N ASP A 10 -2.37 1.75 -2.48
CA ASP A 10 -1.09 1.61 -3.17
C ASP A 10 0.02 2.54 -2.63
N THR A 11 1.21 2.41 -3.19
CA THR A 11 2.42 3.18 -2.80
C THR A 11 2.34 4.68 -3.10
N THR A 12 1.36 5.16 -3.88
CA THR A 12 1.19 6.60 -4.16
C THR A 12 0.53 7.35 -3.01
N ALA A 13 -0.06 6.65 -2.05
CA ALA A 13 -0.71 7.25 -0.88
C ALA A 13 0.25 7.89 0.13
N CYS A 14 1.57 7.71 -0.02
CA CYS A 14 2.61 8.32 0.83
C CYS A 14 2.40 8.11 2.34
N ILE A 15 1.85 6.95 2.73
CA ILE A 15 1.54 6.64 4.13
C ILE A 15 2.85 6.29 4.88
N PRO A 16 3.14 6.91 6.03
CA PRO A 16 4.28 6.52 6.86
C PRO A 16 4.18 5.05 7.30
N ARG A 17 5.29 4.32 7.23
CA ARG A 17 5.36 2.89 7.58
C ARG A 17 4.74 2.55 8.93
N GLN A 18 4.96 3.40 9.94
CA GLN A 18 4.40 3.21 11.28
C GLN A 18 2.86 3.23 11.30
N GLN A 19 2.20 3.95 10.39
CA GLN A 19 0.74 3.95 10.28
C GLN A 19 0.22 2.70 9.57
N VAL A 20 0.94 2.22 8.55
CA VAL A 20 0.63 0.96 7.85
C VAL A 20 0.63 -0.20 8.86
N GLU A 21 1.70 -0.30 9.65
CA GLU A 21 1.85 -1.33 10.68
C GLU A 21 0.80 -1.20 11.80
N LYS A 22 0.53 0.03 12.26
CA LYS A 22 -0.44 0.30 13.33
C LYS A 22 -1.87 -0.12 12.96
N TYR A 23 -2.28 0.10 11.71
CA TYR A 23 -3.66 -0.11 11.27
C TYR A 23 -3.86 -1.38 10.43
N GLY A 24 -2.80 -2.14 10.15
CA GLY A 24 -2.89 -3.34 9.32
C GLY A 24 -3.34 -3.03 7.88
N ILE A 25 -2.90 -1.89 7.32
CA ILE A 25 -3.24 -1.49 5.96
C ILE A 25 -2.43 -2.34 4.98
N GLU A 26 -3.09 -2.93 3.99
CA GLU A 26 -2.39 -3.59 2.90
C GLU A 26 -1.95 -2.56 1.86
N VAL A 27 -0.66 -2.55 1.53
CA VAL A 27 -0.08 -1.64 0.54
C VAL A 27 0.36 -2.44 -0.69
N VAL A 28 -0.29 -2.19 -1.82
CA VAL A 28 0.03 -2.80 -3.11
C VAL A 28 1.08 -1.94 -3.83
N PRO A 29 2.26 -2.47 -4.17
CA PRO A 29 3.28 -1.71 -4.88
C PRO A 29 2.85 -1.43 -6.32
N ILE A 30 3.01 -0.19 -6.75
CA ILE A 30 2.99 0.16 -8.17
C ILE A 30 4.41 0.02 -8.73
N GLU A 31 4.51 -0.58 -9.91
CA GLU A 31 5.74 -0.67 -10.69
C GLU A 31 6.16 0.70 -11.22
N LEU A 32 7.43 1.07 -11.01
CA LEU A 32 8.00 2.28 -11.59
C LEU A 32 8.76 1.93 -12.88
N VAL A 33 8.28 2.41 -14.03
CA VAL A 33 9.00 2.28 -15.30
C VAL A 33 9.88 3.50 -15.52
N PHE A 34 11.20 3.32 -15.46
CA PHE A 34 12.18 4.40 -15.67
C PHE A 34 13.33 3.93 -16.56
N GLY A 35 13.59 4.65 -17.66
CA GLY A 35 14.64 4.28 -18.62
C GLY A 35 14.43 2.93 -19.31
N GLY A 36 13.18 2.49 -19.46
CA GLY A 36 12.83 1.18 -20.03
C GLY A 36 13.05 -0.01 -19.09
N ARG A 37 13.27 0.25 -17.79
CA ARG A 37 13.38 -0.77 -16.74
C ARG A 37 12.26 -0.62 -15.72
N VAL A 38 11.84 -1.74 -15.14
CA VAL A 38 10.83 -1.82 -14.07
C VAL A 38 11.54 -1.87 -12.71
N PHE A 39 11.07 -1.08 -11.75
CA PHE A 39 11.56 -1.00 -10.37
C PHE A 39 10.42 -1.23 -9.37
#